data_AF-A0A9D0CTF2-F1
#
_entry.id   AF-A0A9D0CTF2-F1
#
_cell.length_a   1.000
_cell.length_b   1.000
_cell.length_c   1.000
_cell.angle_alpha   90.00
_cell.angle_beta   90.00
_cell.angle_gamma   90.00
#
_symmetry.space_group_name_H-M   'P 1'
#
loop_
_entity.id
_entity.type
_entity.pdbx_description
1 polymer ?
#
loop_
_entity_poly.entity_id
_entity_poly.type
_entity_poly.pdbx_seq_one_letter_code
_entity_poly.pdbx_strand_id
1 'polypeptide(L)'
;MERCPNCRARRRRDASECHRCGMSHDLLLSVEAIAHRKRRQAAQALLRGQTLEAERALNRARVLRDDPLLRQVAKFLEARRRATATRRRPPDP
;
A
#
# COMPACT_ATOMS: atom_id res chain seq x y z
N MET A 1 2.98 13.62 1.32
CA MET A 1 3.96 14.43 0.57
C MET A 1 4.37 15.69 1.32
N GLU A 2 5.67 15.91 1.56
CA GLU A 2 6.20 17.09 2.28
C GLU A 2 6.67 18.24 1.36
N ARG A 3 7.01 17.93 0.11
CA ARG A 3 7.53 18.88 -0.89
C ARG A 3 6.82 18.74 -2.22
N CYS A 4 6.69 19.84 -2.95
CA CYS A 4 6.15 19.84 -4.31
C CYS A 4 7.06 19.00 -5.22
N PRO A 5 6.53 18.02 -5.98
CA PRO A 5 7.36 17.17 -6.83
C PRO A 5 7.94 17.95 -8.01
N ASN A 6 7.28 19.03 -8.45
CA ASN A 6 7.73 19.86 -9.56
C ASN A 6 8.86 20.81 -9.14
N CYS A 7 8.62 21.71 -8.19
CA CYS A 7 9.59 22.76 -7.83
C CYS A 7 10.35 22.55 -6.51
N ARG A 8 10.11 21.43 -5.81
CA ARG A 8 10.72 21.03 -4.54
C ARG A 8 10.50 21.97 -3.34
N ALA A 9 9.68 23.01 -3.50
CA ALA A 9 9.26 23.88 -2.40
C ALA A 9 8.53 23.07 -1.32
N ARG A 10 8.73 23.43 -0.04
CA ARG A 10 7.96 22.82 1.07
C ARG A 10 6.48 23.10 0.86
N ARG A 11 5.64 22.08 0.99
CA ARG A 11 4.19 22.28 0.91
C ARG A 11 3.70 22.94 2.20
N ARG A 12 2.76 23.87 2.06
CA ARG A 12 1.94 24.31 3.19
C ARG A 12 0.96 23.17 3.52
N ARG A 13 0.67 22.99 4.82
CA ARG A 13 -0.31 21.99 5.27
C ARG A 13 -1.65 22.31 4.59
N ASP A 14 -2.32 21.26 4.11
CA ASP A 14 -3.67 21.34 3.53
C ASP A 14 -3.86 22.23 2.29
N ALA A 15 -2.77 22.67 1.64
CA ALA A 15 -2.84 23.41 0.38
C ALA A 15 -3.00 22.47 -0.82
N SER A 16 -4.09 22.63 -1.58
CA SER A 16 -4.32 21.96 -2.88
C SER A 16 -3.23 22.33 -3.88
N GLU A 17 -2.75 23.57 -3.88
CA GLU A 17 -1.78 24.06 -4.86
C GLU A 17 -0.41 24.40 -4.27
N CYS A 18 0.61 24.40 -5.11
CA CYS A 18 1.93 24.88 -4.73
C CYS A 18 1.99 26.41 -4.77
N HIS A 19 2.25 27.03 -3.61
CA HIS A 19 2.45 28.49 -3.51
C HIS A 19 3.59 29.06 -4.39
N ARG A 20 4.51 28.21 -4.89
CA ARG A 20 5.64 28.65 -5.70
C ARG A 20 5.40 28.49 -7.20
N CYS A 21 4.87 27.35 -7.63
CA CYS A 21 4.74 27.04 -9.06
C CYS A 21 3.30 26.85 -9.54
N GLY A 22 2.30 27.04 -8.67
CA GLY A 22 0.89 26.90 -9.02
C GLY A 22 0.43 25.48 -9.35
N MET A 23 1.31 24.48 -9.26
CA MET A 23 0.93 23.08 -9.54
C MET A 23 -0.13 22.61 -8.53
N SER A 24 -1.25 22.08 -9.03
CA SER A 24 -2.22 21.35 -8.21
C SER A 24 -1.65 20.02 -7.73
N HIS A 25 -1.91 19.71 -6.47
CA HIS A 25 -1.57 18.47 -5.80
C HIS A 25 -2.80 17.59 -5.54
N ASP A 26 -4.01 17.97 -5.93
CA ASP A 26 -5.24 17.29 -5.51
C ASP A 26 -5.24 15.81 -5.89
N LEU A 27 -4.86 15.51 -7.13
CA LEU A 27 -4.72 14.14 -7.60
C LEU A 27 -3.66 13.37 -6.79
N LEU A 28 -2.51 13.98 -6.55
CA LEU A 28 -1.42 13.36 -5.80
C LEU A 28 -1.83 13.06 -4.35
N LEU A 29 -2.52 14.00 -3.69
CA LEU A 29 -3.02 13.84 -2.33
C LEU A 29 -4.11 12.77 -2.26
N SER A 30 -5.02 12.73 -3.24
CA SER A 30 -6.04 11.69 -3.31
C SER A 30 -5.42 10.30 -3.46
N VAL A 31 -4.39 10.15 -4.31
CA VAL A 31 -3.64 8.89 -4.48
C VAL A 31 -2.97 8.49 -3.17
N GLU A 32 -2.32 9.42 -2.46
CA GLU A 32 -1.73 9.15 -1.14
C GLU A 32 -2.79 8.68 -0.13
N ALA A 33 -3.94 9.36 -0.07
CA ALA A 33 -5.03 9.00 0.83
C ALA A 33 -5.61 7.61 0.52
N ILE A 34 -5.79 7.28 -0.76
CA ILE A 34 -6.26 5.96 -1.20
C ILE A 34 -5.23 4.88 -0.83
N ALA A 35 -3.94 5.12 -1.07
CA ALA A 35 -2.87 4.19 -0.71
C ALA A 35 -2.86 3.92 0.81
N HIS A 36 -2.98 4.96 1.63
CA HIS A 36 -3.09 4.84 3.09
C HIS A 36 -4.31 4.03 3.52
N ARG A 37 -5.48 4.27 2.91
CA ARG A 37 -6.70 3.51 3.18
C ARG A 37 -6.53 2.03 2.83
N LYS A 38 -5.96 1.72 1.65
CA LYS A 38 -5.72 0.35 1.21
C LYS A 38 -4.74 -0.39 2.11
N ARG A 39 -3.69 0.30 2.59
CA ARG A 39 -2.77 -0.26 3.61
C ARG A 39 -3.50 -0.64 4.90
N ARG A 40 -4.38 0.25 5.41
CA ARG A 40 -5.19 -0.04 6.61
C ARG A 40 -6.13 -1.23 6.39
N GLN A 41 -6.78 -1.30 5.24
CA GLN A 41 -7.65 -2.43 4.87
C GLN A 41 -6.87 -3.75 4.82
N ALA A 42 -5.67 -3.76 4.22
CA ALA A 42 -4.82 -4.95 4.19
C ALA A 42 -4.46 -5.42 5.61
N ALA A 43 -4.07 -4.50 6.50
CA ALA A 43 -3.75 -4.82 7.89
C ALA A 43 -4.96 -5.39 8.65
N GLN A 44 -6.14 -4.79 8.49
CA GLN A 44 -7.37 -5.28 9.13
C GLN A 44 -7.76 -6.67 8.62
N ALA A 45 -7.65 -6.92 7.31
CA ALA A 45 -7.91 -8.24 6.73
C ALA A 45 -6.91 -9.29 7.24
N LEU A 46 -5.63 -8.94 7.43
CA LEU A 46 -4.65 -9.82 8.05
C LEU A 46 -5.01 -10.21 9.48
N LEU A 47 -5.42 -9.23 10.30
CA LEU A 47 -5.85 -9.46 11.69
C LEU A 47 -7.08 -10.37 11.77
N ARG A 48 -7.97 -10.29 10.78
CA ARG A 48 -9.16 -11.16 10.66
C ARG A 48 -8.89 -12.50 9.98
N GLY A 49 -7.64 -12.81 9.61
CA GLY A 49 -7.30 -14.04 8.89
C GLY A 49 -7.75 -14.09 7.42
N GLN A 50 -8.32 -13.00 6.89
CA GLN A 50 -8.87 -12.88 5.54
C GLN A 50 -7.75 -12.67 4.51
N THR A 51 -6.97 -13.73 4.25
CA THR A 51 -5.74 -13.67 3.41
C THR A 51 -5.99 -13.10 2.02
N LEU A 52 -7.05 -13.52 1.32
CA LEU A 52 -7.34 -13.06 -0.04
C LEU A 52 -7.71 -11.57 -0.08
N GLU A 53 -8.47 -11.09 0.90
CA GLU A 53 -8.83 -9.68 1.02
C GLU A 53 -7.59 -8.82 1.32
N ALA A 54 -6.72 -9.31 2.22
CA ALA A 54 -5.46 -8.68 2.53
C ALA A 54 -4.58 -8.54 1.28
N GLU A 55 -4.44 -9.59 0.48
CA GLU A 55 -3.66 -9.56 -0.77
C GLU A 55 -4.22 -8.56 -1.77
N ARG A 56 -5.53 -8.56 -1.99
CA ARG A 56 -6.19 -7.61 -2.91
C ARG A 56 -5.98 -6.15 -2.48
N ALA A 57 -6.11 -5.87 -1.18
CA ALA A 57 -5.89 -4.54 -0.64
C ALA A 57 -4.40 -4.13 -0.73
N LEU A 58 -3.49 -5.06 -0.45
CA LEU A 58 -2.05 -4.85 -0.50
C LEU A 58 -1.56 -4.57 -1.93
N ASN A 59 -2.01 -5.35 -2.91
CA ASN A 59 -1.63 -5.15 -4.31
C ASN A 59 -2.08 -3.78 -4.83
N ARG A 60 -3.29 -3.35 -4.48
CA ARG A 60 -3.76 -1.99 -4.81
C ARG A 60 -2.92 -0.90 -4.14
N ALA A 61 -2.54 -1.09 -2.87
CA ALA A 61 -1.68 -0.12 -2.19
C ALA A 61 -0.28 -0.01 -2.84
N ARG A 62 0.31 -1.14 -3.28
CA ARG A 62 1.63 -1.20 -3.93
C ARG A 62 1.67 -0.52 -5.30
N VAL A 63 0.60 -0.58 -6.07
CA VAL A 63 0.50 0.12 -7.36
C VAL A 63 0.49 1.64 -7.17
N LEU A 64 -0.14 2.11 -6.10
CA LEU A 64 -0.29 3.54 -5.81
C LEU A 64 0.94 4.14 -5.13
N ARG A 65 1.70 3.32 -4.39
CA ARG A 65 2.86 3.77 -3.64
C ARG A 65 3.89 2.66 -3.51
N ASP A 66 5.12 2.98 -3.88
CA ASP A 66 6.26 2.13 -3.55
C ASP A 66 6.64 2.30 -2.08
N ASP A 67 6.22 1.34 -1.25
CA ASP A 67 6.45 1.33 0.20
C ASP A 67 7.16 0.02 0.60
N PRO A 68 8.36 0.10 1.20
CA PRO A 68 9.12 -1.07 1.63
C PRO A 68 8.33 -2.02 2.53
N LEU A 69 7.48 -1.50 3.43
CA LEU A 69 6.69 -2.33 4.33
C LEU A 69 5.69 -3.18 3.54
N LEU A 70 5.01 -2.58 2.55
CA LEU A 70 4.03 -3.32 1.72
C LEU A 70 4.69 -4.45 0.93
N ARG A 71 5.94 -4.26 0.48
CA ARG A 71 6.72 -5.32 -0.16
C ARG A 71 7.01 -6.48 0.80
N GLN A 72 7.39 -6.18 2.04
CA GLN A 72 7.66 -7.23 3.04
C GLN A 72 6.40 -8.00 3.43
N VAL A 73 5.27 -7.32 3.60
CA VAL A 73 3.98 -7.97 3.88
C VAL A 73 3.57 -8.90 2.74
N ALA A 74 3.84 -8.53 1.48
CA ALA A 74 3.53 -9.39 0.34
C ALA A 74 4.35 -10.68 0.35
N LYS A 75 5.66 -10.58 0.65
CA LYS A 75 6.55 -11.74 0.83
C LYS A 75 6.09 -12.64 1.98
N PHE A 76 5.67 -12.05 3.10
CA PHE A 76 5.12 -12.80 4.23
C PHE A 76 3.87 -13.60 3.83
N LEU A 77 2.93 -12.98 3.12
CA LEU A 77 1.72 -13.66 2.64
C LEU A 77 2.05 -14.81 1.68
N GLU A 78 3.03 -14.61 0.81
CA GLU A 78 3.51 -15.65 -0.09
C GLU A 78 4.13 -16.82 0.67
N ALA A 79 5.02 -16.56 1.63
CA ALA A 79 5.63 -17.59 2.47
C ALA A 79 4.56 -18.36 3.26
N ARG A 80 3.55 -17.66 3.80
CA ARG A 80 2.45 -18.29 4.53
C ARG A 80 1.64 -19.23 3.65
N ARG A 81 1.34 -18.84 2.40
CA ARG A 81 0.65 -19.72 1.42
C ARG A 81 1.45 -20.98 1.13
N ARG A 82 2.76 -20.86 0.90
CA ARG A 82 3.64 -22.00 0.65
C ARG A 82 3.68 -22.96 1.85
N ALA A 83 3.73 -22.43 3.07
CA ALA A 83 3.68 -23.22 4.30
C ALA A 83 2.33 -23.95 4.48
N THR A 84 1.21 -23.32 4.11
CA THR A 84 -0.09 -24.00 4.13
C THR A 84 -0.25 -25.05 3.04
N ALA A 85 0.34 -24.84 1.86
CA ALA A 85 0.27 -25.80 0.74
C ALA A 85 1.10 -27.06 1.03
N THR A 86 2.30 -26.90 1.58
CA THR A 86 3.16 -28.03 1.98
C THR A 86 2.51 -28.90 3.06
N ARG A 87 1.81 -28.31 4.03
CA ARG A 87 1.03 -29.06 5.04
C ARG A 87 -0.16 -29.83 4.48
N ARG A 88 -0.68 -29.45 3.31
CA ARG A 88 -1.86 -30.08 2.68
C ARG A 88 -1.49 -31.20 1.72
N ARG A 89 -0.20 -31.42 1.43
CA ARG A 89 0.23 -32.54 0.58
C ARG A 89 0.08 -33.84 1.38
N PRO A 90 -0.82 -34.76 0.99
CA PRO A 90 -0.87 -36.08 1.62
C PRO A 90 0.46 -36.81 1.34
N PRO A 91 0.90 -37.71 2.24
CA PRO A 91 2.07 -38.55 1.95
C PRO A 91 1.80 -39.34 0.66
N ASP A 92 2.78 -39.36 -0.25
CA ASP A 92 2.74 -40.19 -1.45
C ASP A 92 2.71 -41.68 -1.00
N PRO A 93 1.93 -42.55 -1.69
CA PRO A 93 1.74 -43.95 -1.31
C PRO A 93 3.00 -44.82 -1.47
#